data_AF-A0A7Y9R198-F1
#
_entry.id   AF-A0A7Y9R198-F1
#
_cell.length_a   1.000
_cell.length_b   1.000
_cell.length_c   1.000
_cell.angle_alpha   90.00
_cell.angle_beta   90.00
_cell.angle_gamma   90.00
#
_symmetry.space_group_name_H-M   'P 1'
#
loop_
_entity.id
_entity.type
_entity.pdbx_description
1 polymer ?
#
loop_
_entity_poly.entity_id
_entity_poly.type
_entity_poly.pdbx_seq_one_letter_code
_entity_poly.pdbx_strand_id
1 'polypeptide(L)' 'MNAQQHVRHPFALMINAQDVLAAMECSERLQHLQRRICRPLDKPLIPHALSDLELYDRSIDAGLDSTEPDQD' A
#
# COMPACT_ATOMS: atom_id res chain seq x y z
N MET A 1 15.66 -24.88 9.16
CA MET A 1 14.54 -24.42 10.01
C MET A 1 14.81 -23.02 10.58
N ASN A 2 14.66 -21.92 9.82
CA ASN A 2 14.95 -20.55 10.33
C ASN A 2 13.98 -19.44 9.87
N ALA A 3 13.02 -19.70 8.98
CA ALA A 3 12.11 -18.66 8.47
C ALA A 3 11.03 -18.23 9.48
N GLN A 4 10.69 -19.09 10.45
CA GLN A 4 9.56 -18.87 11.36
C GLN A 4 9.90 -17.98 12.57
N GLN A 5 11.18 -17.79 12.91
CA GLN A 5 11.58 -16.93 14.04
C GLN A 5 11.49 -15.43 13.71
N HIS A 6 11.71 -15.04 12.46
CA HIS A 6 11.63 -13.65 12.01
C HIS A 6 10.20 -13.08 12.05
N VAL A 7 9.18 -13.94 12.05
CA VAL A 7 7.77 -13.53 12.15
C VAL A 7 7.44 -12.95 13.54
N ARG A 8 8.26 -13.22 14.56
CA ARG A 8 8.00 -12.79 15.95
C ARG A 8 8.60 -11.44 16.33
N HIS A 9 9.50 -10.89 15.52
CA HIS A 9 10.15 -9.61 15.80
C HIS A 9 10.13 -8.72 14.56
N PRO A 10 9.12 -7.83 14.41
CA PRO A 10 8.92 -7.03 13.20
C PRO A 10 10.09 -6.09 12.88
N PHE A 11 10.92 -5.77 13.88
CA PHE A 11 12.11 -4.93 13.73
C PHE A 11 13.43 -5.70 13.83
N ALA A 12 13.42 -7.04 13.85
CA ALA A 12 14.66 -7.83 13.88
C ALA A 12 15.60 -7.45 12.74
N LEU A 13 15.03 -7.06 11.59
CA LEU A 13 15.77 -6.58 10.42
C LEU A 13 16.54 -5.26 10.67
N MET A 14 16.11 -4.45 11.63
CA MET A 14 16.77 -3.20 12.02
C MET A 14 17.78 -3.38 13.16
N ILE A 15 17.71 -4.48 13.91
CA ILE A 15 18.58 -4.75 15.06
C ILE A 15 19.87 -5.46 14.61
N ASN A 16 19.79 -6.39 13.66
CA ASN A 16 20.95 -7.15 13.18
C ASN A 16 20.98 -7.20 11.64
N ALA A 17 21.40 -6.11 11.01
CA ALA A 17 21.47 -6.01 9.55
C ALA A 17 22.38 -7.08 8.92
N GLN A 18 23.45 -7.48 9.59
CA GLN A 18 24.41 -8.46 9.08
C GLN A 18 23.80 -9.86 8.91
N ASP A 19 22.98 -10.30 9.87
CA ASP A 19 22.32 -11.61 9.81
C ASP A 19 21.30 -11.66 8.69
N VAL A 20 20.62 -10.54 8.43
CA VAL A 20 19.67 -10.40 7.31
C VAL A 20 20.40 -10.53 5.98
N LEU A 21 21.53 -9.85 5.81
CA LEU A 21 22.33 -9.92 4.58
C LEU A 21 22.82 -11.35 4.33
N ALA A 22 23.36 -12.02 5.34
CA ALA A 22 23.81 -13.42 5.22
C ALA A 22 22.65 -14.37 4.85
N ALA A 23 21.47 -14.17 5.44
CA ALA A 23 20.28 -14.95 5.11
C ALA A 23 19.75 -14.64 3.68
N MET A 24 19.86 -13.39 3.22
CA MET A 24 19.50 -13.00 1.86
C MET A 24 20.41 -13.65 0.81
N GLU A 25 21.73 -13.67 1.05
CA GLU A 25 22.71 -14.30 0.15
C GLU A 25 22.43 -15.80 -0.04
N CYS A 26 22.04 -16.51 1.02
CA CYS A 26 21.69 -17.93 0.96
C CYS A 26 20.34 -18.23 0.28
N SER A 27 19.52 -17.22 -0.05
CA SER A 27 18.14 -17.41 -0.49
C SER A 27 17.99 -17.41 -2.02
N GLU A 28 17.98 -18.60 -2.61
CA GLU A 28 17.67 -18.87 -4.04
C GLU A 28 16.43 -18.10 -4.55
N ARG A 29 15.34 -18.09 -3.77
CA ARG A 29 14.11 -17.40 -4.13
C ARG A 29 14.30 -15.87 -4.23
N LEU A 30 15.07 -15.27 -3.32
CA LEU A 30 15.38 -13.84 -3.37
C LEU A 30 16.35 -13.51 -4.50
N GLN A 31 17.32 -14.38 -4.77
CA GLN A 31 18.20 -14.23 -5.94
C GLN A 31 17.40 -14.23 -7.25
N HIS A 32 16.38 -15.08 -7.38
CA HIS A 32 15.47 -15.05 -8.53
C HIS A 32 14.58 -13.80 -8.57
N LEU A 33 14.20 -13.25 -7.42
CA LEU A 33 13.44 -11.99 -7.34
C LEU A 33 14.28 -10.79 -7.79
N GLN A 34 15.57 -10.74 -7.41
CA GLN A 34 16.49 -9.67 -7.80
C GLN A 34 16.65 -9.56 -9.33
N ARG A 35 16.46 -10.66 -10.05
CA ARG A 35 16.48 -10.67 -11.54
C ARG A 35 15.23 -10.02 -12.16
N ARG A 36 14.16 -9.82 -11.39
CA ARG A 36 12.97 -9.12 -11.86
C ARG A 36 13.18 -7.63 -11.68
N ILE A 37 12.89 -6.86 -12.73
CA ILE A 37 12.85 -5.40 -12.64
C ILE A 37 11.71 -5.04 -11.68
N CYS A 38 12.05 -4.70 -10.45
CA CYS A 38 11.14 -4.02 -9.52
C CYS A 38 10.89 -2.64 -10.11
N ARG A 39 9.85 -2.50 -10.94
CA ARG A 39 9.34 -1.19 -11.28
C ARG A 39 8.83 -0.61 -9.97
N PRO A 40 9.32 0.56 -9.54
CA PRO A 40 8.74 1.22 -8.38
C PRO A 40 7.23 1.32 -8.60
N LEU A 41 6.49 1.55 -7.52
CA LEU A 41 5.07 1.91 -7.56
C LEU A 41 4.82 3.26 -8.29
N ASP A 42 5.66 3.62 -9.27
CA ASP A 42 5.65 4.82 -10.12
C ASP A 42 4.30 5.04 -10.80
N LYS A 43 3.50 3.98 -10.93
CA LYS A 43 2.09 4.11 -11.28
C LYS A 43 1.27 3.86 -10.03
N PRO A 44 0.60 4.88 -9.45
CA PRO A 44 -0.43 4.63 -8.46
C PRO A 44 -1.48 3.73 -9.12
N LEU A 45 -1.46 2.45 -8.73
CA LEU A 45 -2.41 1.44 -9.21
C LEU A 45 -3.78 1.57 -8.54
N ILE A 46 -3.90 2.46 -7.57
CA ILE A 46 -5.14 2.76 -6.87
C ILE A 46 -5.85 3.86 -7.65
N PRO A 47 -6.97 3.57 -8.32
CA PRO A 47 -7.82 4.62 -8.88
C PRO A 47 -8.21 5.54 -7.73
N HIS A 48 -8.10 6.85 -7.92
CA HIS A 48 -8.65 7.81 -6.97
C HIS A 48 -10.18 7.72 -7.03
N ALA A 49 -10.76 6.79 -6.29
CA ALA A 49 -12.18 6.77 -6.02
C ALA A 49 -12.45 8.00 -5.15
N LEU A 50 -13.38 8.85 -5.59
CA LEU A 50 -13.83 9.96 -4.78
C LEU A 50 -14.49 9.40 -3.53
N SER A 51 -14.15 9.98 -2.38
CA SER A 51 -14.88 9.74 -1.14
C SER A 51 -16.32 10.23 -1.28
N ASP A 52 -17.22 9.71 -0.44
CA ASP A 52 -18.62 10.14 -0.42
C ASP A 52 -18.75 11.67 -0.20
N LEU A 53 -17.83 12.27 0.56
CA LEU A 53 -17.78 13.72 0.78
C LEU A 53 -17.41 14.49 -0.51
N GLU A 54 -16.42 14.02 -1.26
CA GLU A 54 -16.02 14.65 -2.54
C GLU A 54 -17.09 14.46 -3.63
N LEU A 55 -17.85 13.37 -3.59
CA LEU A 55 -19.01 13.16 -4.45
C LEU A 55 -20.13 14.14 -4.11
N TYR A 56 -20.37 14.37 -2.83
CA TYR A 56 -21.35 15.33 -2.34
C TYR A 56 -20.99 16.75 -2.75
N ASP A 57 -19.78 17.23 -2.45
CA ASP A 57 -19.33 18.58 -2.84
C ASP A 57 -19.48 18.81 -4.35
N ARG A 58 -19.09 17.81 -5.16
CA ARG A 58 -19.28 17.88 -6.63
C ARG A 58 -20.74 17.95 -7.05
N SER A 59 -21.65 17.26 -6.36
CA SER A 59 -23.08 17.30 -6.68
C SER A 59 -23.69 18.68 -6.40
N ILE A 60 -23.21 19.35 -5.35
CA ILE A 60 -23.58 20.73 -5.01
C ILE A 60 -23.04 21.71 -6.05
N ASP A 61 -21.75 21.62 -6.41
CA ASP A 61 -21.13 22.45 -7.45
C ASP A 61 -21.78 22.26 -8.82
N ALA A 62 -22.25 21.05 -9.12
CA ALA A 62 -22.97 20.73 -10.36
C ALA A 62 -24.43 21.20 -10.35
N GLY A 63 -24.93 21.77 -9.24
CA GLY A 63 -26.31 22.23 -9.10
C GLY A 63 -27.34 21.10 -9.22
N LEU A 64 -26.95 19.87 -8.90
CA LEU A 64 -27.82 18.69 -8.98
C LEU A 64 -28.72 18.54 -7.75
N ASP A 65 -28.50 19.33 -6.70
CA ASP A 65 -29.41 19.44 -5.57
C ASP A 65 -30.29 20.69 -5.74
N SER A 66 -31.58 20.46 -5.97
CA SER A 66 -32.62 21.50 -5.97
C SER A 66 -33.84 21.01 -5.20
N THR A 67 -33.65 20.19 -4.18
CA THR A 67 -34.76 19.72 -3.34
C THR A 67 -34.55 20.14 -1.90
N GLU A 68 -34.78 21.43 -1.66
CA GLU A 68 -35.33 21.89 -0.39
C GLU A 68 -36.84 21.58 -0.43
N PRO A 69 -37.37 20.57 0.27
CA PRO A 69 -38.80 20.58 0.57
C PRO A 69 -39.02 21.65 1.64
N ASP A 70 -39.54 22.81 1.23
CA ASP A 70 -40.18 23.77 2.13
C ASP A 70 -41.16 23.00 3.03
N GLN A 71 -40.89 22.96 4.34
CA GLN A 71 -41.83 22.46 5.34
C GLN A 71 -42.61 23.65 5.91
N ASP A 72 -43.88 23.76 5.51
CA ASP A 72 -44.93 24.60 6.13
C ASP A 72 -45.22 24.18 7.59
#